data_AF-A0A8S8YWV4-F1
#
_entry.id   AF-A0A8S8YWV4-F1
#
_cell.length_a   1.000
_cell.length_b   1.000
_cell.length_c   1.000
_cell.angle_alpha   90.00
_cell.angle_beta   90.00
_cell.angle_gamma   90.00
#
_symmetry.space_group_name_H-M   'P 1'
#
loop_
_entity.id
_entity.type
_entity.pdbx_description
1 polymer ?
#
loop_
_entity_poly.entity_id
_entity_poly.type
_entity_poly.pdbx_seq_one_letter_code
_entity_poly.pdbx_strand_id
1 'polypeptide(L)'
;MLVGGGTGLVPMMRLLTHVKPTDDVTVLIGAKSKDEVFFENLANDFLKNNLHNVIVCTDDGTYGEKGFVTDVVEKLLTESNFDGVYTCGPEKMMYKTVQSAHSKGIFVQASLERMMKCGVGICGSCCVGEDLACKDGTIFDGNHLLKTKNLGIRIEIRLEIFEDY
;
A
#
# COMPACT_ATOMS: atom_id res chain seq x y z
N MET A 1 -2.93 2.45 10.61
CA MET A 1 -1.72 1.74 10.13
C MET A 1 -1.38 2.16 8.71
N LEU A 2 -0.12 2.46 8.42
CA LEU A 2 0.38 2.77 7.07
C LEU A 2 1.32 1.65 6.64
N VAL A 3 1.18 1.15 5.41
CA VAL A 3 1.95 0.01 4.90
C VAL A 3 2.56 0.37 3.54
N GLY A 4 3.87 0.60 3.51
CA GLY A 4 4.59 0.98 2.31
C GLY A 4 5.60 -0.09 1.88
N GLY A 5 5.72 -0.32 0.57
CA GLY A 5 6.75 -1.19 0.00
C GLY A 5 7.57 -0.43 -1.04
N GLY A 6 8.90 -0.39 -0.87
CA GLY A 6 9.80 0.34 -1.76
C GLY A 6 9.37 1.80 -1.96
N THR A 7 9.29 2.27 -3.21
CA THR A 7 8.90 3.65 -3.54
C THR A 7 7.48 4.03 -3.10
N GLY A 8 6.62 3.04 -2.83
CA GLY A 8 5.29 3.26 -2.26
C GLY A 8 5.31 3.92 -0.87
N LEU A 9 6.46 3.99 -0.21
CA LEU A 9 6.64 4.75 1.03
C LEU A 9 6.56 6.27 0.82
N VAL A 10 6.85 6.79 -0.37
CA VAL A 10 6.82 8.24 -0.66
C VAL A 10 5.44 8.86 -0.34
N PRO A 11 4.30 8.35 -0.86
CA PRO A 11 3.00 8.88 -0.49
C PRO A 11 2.66 8.62 0.99
N MET A 12 3.18 7.56 1.61
CA MET A 12 2.97 7.31 3.04
C MET A 12 3.63 8.39 3.89
N MET A 13 4.86 8.81 3.56
CA MET A 13 5.54 9.91 4.26
C MET A 13 4.77 11.23 4.12
N ARG A 14 4.16 11.48 2.95
CA ARG A 14 3.28 12.65 2.77
C ARG A 14 1.98 12.54 3.58
N LEU A 15 1.44 11.34 3.74
CA LEU A 15 0.26 11.12 4.57
C LEU A 15 0.57 11.39 6.05
N LEU A 16 1.77 11.03 6.53
CA LEU A 16 2.20 11.30 7.91
C LEU A 16 2.13 12.78 8.29
N THR A 17 2.30 13.72 7.36
CA THR A 17 2.21 15.15 7.71
C THR A 17 0.78 15.64 7.98
N HIS A 18 -0.24 14.79 7.77
CA HIS A 18 -1.64 15.11 8.03
C HIS A 18 -2.19 14.39 9.27
N VAL A 19 -1.36 13.59 9.95
CA VAL A 19 -1.76 12.92 11.19
C VAL A 19 -1.93 13.97 12.29
N LYS A 20 -2.93 13.77 13.14
CA LYS A 20 -3.17 14.59 14.32
C LYS A 20 -2.30 14.07 15.47
N PRO A 21 -1.92 14.91 16.45
CA PRO A 21 -1.17 14.44 17.62
C PRO A 21 -1.86 13.35 18.44
N THR A 22 -3.19 13.24 18.33
CA THR A 22 -4.01 12.22 19.00
C THR A 22 -4.01 10.87 18.30
N ASP A 23 -3.51 10.79 17.06
CA ASP A 23 -3.53 9.55 16.29
C ASP A 23 -2.40 8.63 16.77
N ASP A 24 -2.74 7.35 16.98
CA ASP A 24 -1.80 6.26 17.21
C ASP A 24 -1.41 5.63 15.87
N VAL A 25 -0.15 5.76 15.49
CA VAL A 25 0.31 5.48 14.13
C VAL A 25 1.35 4.38 14.09
N THR A 26 0.95 3.21 13.57
CA THR A 26 1.91 2.17 13.15
C THR A 26 2.27 2.32 11.67
N VAL A 27 3.56 2.41 11.36
CA VAL A 27 4.12 2.46 10.01
C VAL A 27 4.90 1.18 9.75
N LEU A 28 4.53 0.46 8.69
CA LEU A 28 5.24 -0.72 8.20
C LEU A 28 6.01 -0.38 6.93
N ILE A 29 7.31 -0.70 6.94
CA ILE A 29 8.26 -0.42 5.86
C ILE A 29 8.74 -1.76 5.29
N GLY A 30 8.32 -2.09 4.09
CA GLY A 30 8.78 -3.27 3.35
C GLY A 30 9.90 -2.92 2.37
N ALA A 31 11.02 -3.63 2.45
CA ALA A 31 12.13 -3.53 1.51
C ALA A 31 12.68 -4.93 1.16
N LYS A 32 13.46 -5.06 0.09
CA LYS A 32 14.07 -6.36 -0.27
C LYS A 32 15.23 -6.71 0.66
N SER A 33 16.06 -5.71 0.96
CA SER A 33 17.26 -5.81 1.79
C SER A 33 17.48 -4.51 2.58
N LYS A 34 18.41 -4.54 3.52
CA LYS A 34 18.80 -3.39 4.35
C LYS A 34 19.19 -2.16 3.53
N ASP A 35 19.88 -2.34 2.41
CA ASP A 35 20.34 -1.23 1.57
C ASP A 35 19.19 -0.53 0.83
N GLU A 36 18.04 -1.19 0.73
CA GLU A 36 16.80 -0.63 0.16
C GLU A 36 15.85 -0.10 1.25
N VAL A 37 16.25 -0.10 2.53
CA VAL A 37 15.47 0.51 3.61
C VAL A 37 15.72 2.02 3.62
N PHE A 38 14.66 2.79 3.42
CA PHE A 38 14.69 4.24 3.51
C PHE A 38 13.42 4.78 4.20
N PHE A 39 13.50 6.03 4.63
CA PHE A 39 12.46 6.78 5.36
C PHE A 39 12.14 6.33 6.80
N GLU A 40 12.80 5.32 7.36
CA GLU A 40 12.61 4.95 8.78
C GLU A 40 12.84 6.13 9.73
N ASN A 41 14.01 6.79 9.64
CA ASN A 41 14.31 7.97 10.47
C ASN A 41 13.33 9.11 10.21
N LEU A 42 12.96 9.33 8.95
CA LEU A 42 12.02 10.38 8.55
C LEU A 42 10.61 10.13 9.13
N ALA A 43 10.15 8.88 9.14
CA ALA A 43 8.88 8.49 9.72
C ALA A 43 8.86 8.74 11.23
N ASN A 44 9.93 8.35 11.94
CA ASN A 44 10.08 8.63 13.37
C ASN A 44 10.12 10.14 13.64
N ASP A 45 10.82 10.92 12.82
CA ASP A 45 10.88 12.39 12.97
C ASP A 45 9.51 13.05 12.78
N PHE A 46 8.72 12.60 11.78
CA PHE A 46 7.36 13.11 11.57
C PHE A 46 6.42 12.73 12.72
N LEU A 47 6.63 11.56 13.33
CA LEU A 47 5.75 11.01 14.37
C LEU A 47 6.26 11.24 15.80
N LYS A 48 7.36 11.98 16.01
CA LYS A 48 7.98 12.17 17.33
C LYS A 48 7.05 12.68 18.44
N ASN A 49 5.94 13.34 18.07
CA ASN A 49 4.93 13.88 18.99
C ASN A 49 3.66 13.01 19.07
N ASN A 50 3.66 11.85 18.43
CA ASN A 50 2.56 10.88 18.39
C ASN A 50 2.94 9.62 19.17
N LEU A 51 1.94 8.91 19.66
CA LEU A 51 2.12 7.49 19.95
C LEU A 51 2.33 6.79 18.59
N HIS A 52 3.48 6.15 18.41
CA HIS A 52 3.81 5.54 17.13
C HIS A 52 4.72 4.34 17.27
N ASN A 53 4.70 3.52 16.21
CA ASN A 53 5.61 2.41 16.03
C ASN A 53 6.03 2.34 14.56
N VAL A 54 7.33 2.25 14.30
CA VAL A 54 7.87 2.06 12.95
C VAL A 54 8.52 0.69 12.90
N ILE A 55 7.99 -0.19 12.06
CA ILE A 55 8.47 -1.56 11.90
C ILE A 55 9.01 -1.72 10.49
N VAL A 56 10.26 -2.14 10.38
CA VAL A 56 10.91 -2.45 9.11
C VAL A 56 10.92 -3.95 8.89
N CYS A 57 10.60 -4.37 7.68
CA CYS A 57 10.65 -5.75 7.22
C CYS A 57 11.56 -5.83 6.00
N THR A 58 12.51 -6.77 5.98
CA THR A 58 13.25 -7.11 4.76
C THR A 58 13.02 -8.54 4.32
N ASP A 59 12.81 -8.73 3.01
CA ASP A 59 12.55 -10.05 2.42
C ASP A 59 13.66 -11.06 2.77
N ASP A 60 14.92 -10.60 2.78
CA ASP A 60 16.10 -11.41 3.08
C ASP A 60 16.45 -11.51 4.59
N GLY A 61 15.82 -10.68 5.44
CA GLY A 61 16.10 -10.59 6.88
C GLY A 61 17.41 -9.88 7.26
N THR A 62 18.02 -9.13 6.34
CA THR A 62 19.22 -8.33 6.62
C THR A 62 18.98 -7.16 7.58
N TYR A 63 17.74 -6.71 7.79
CA TYR A 63 17.38 -5.71 8.77
C TYR A 63 15.91 -5.79 9.21
N GLY A 64 15.63 -5.49 10.48
CA GLY A 64 14.27 -5.56 11.02
C GLY A 64 13.71 -6.99 11.03
N GLU A 65 12.40 -7.12 10.79
CA GLU A 65 11.74 -8.42 10.69
C GLU A 65 12.02 -9.08 9.34
N LYS A 66 12.34 -10.38 9.36
CA LYS A 66 12.55 -11.15 8.13
C LYS A 66 11.22 -11.56 7.51
N GLY A 67 11.07 -11.32 6.22
CA GLY A 67 9.94 -11.79 5.42
C GLY A 67 9.13 -10.64 4.81
N PHE A 68 7.94 -10.98 4.29
CA PHE A 68 7.12 -9.99 3.64
C PHE A 68 6.38 -9.13 4.67
N VAL A 69 6.32 -7.82 4.41
CA VAL A 69 5.55 -6.89 5.25
C VAL A 69 4.07 -7.30 5.41
N THR A 70 3.51 -8.04 4.45
CA THR A 70 2.12 -8.55 4.52
C THR A 70 1.92 -9.55 5.65
N ASP A 71 2.95 -10.30 6.03
CA ASP A 71 2.87 -11.29 7.10
C ASP A 71 2.78 -10.56 8.45
N VAL A 72 3.53 -9.45 8.59
CA VAL A 72 3.46 -8.54 9.75
C VAL A 72 2.12 -7.81 9.80
N VAL A 73 1.57 -7.38 8.66
CA VAL A 73 0.20 -6.84 8.58
C VAL A 73 -0.80 -7.84 9.16
N GLU A 74 -0.81 -9.09 8.70
CA GLU A 74 -1.77 -10.10 9.16
C GLU A 74 -1.66 -10.35 10.67
N LYS A 75 -0.44 -10.44 11.18
CA LYS A 75 -0.16 -10.57 12.61
C LYS A 75 -0.73 -9.39 13.40
N LEU A 76 -0.36 -8.15 13.05
CA LEU A 76 -0.78 -6.95 13.77
C LEU A 76 -2.28 -6.74 13.73
N LEU A 77 -2.91 -7.00 12.58
CA LEU A 77 -4.38 -6.93 12.47
C LEU A 77 -5.09 -8.00 13.32
N THR A 78 -4.38 -9.03 13.80
CA THR A 78 -4.94 -10.09 14.67
C THR A 78 -4.74 -9.75 16.13
N GLU A 79 -3.59 -9.15 16.46
CA GLU A 79 -3.20 -8.83 17.83
C GLU A 79 -3.76 -7.48 18.31
N SER A 80 -4.05 -6.57 17.38
CA SER A 80 -4.43 -5.18 17.66
C SER A 80 -5.62 -4.73 16.82
N ASN A 81 -6.35 -3.74 17.33
CA ASN A 81 -7.42 -3.06 16.58
C ASN A 81 -6.86 -1.83 15.86
N PHE A 82 -7.29 -1.62 14.62
CA PHE A 82 -6.96 -0.43 13.84
C PHE A 82 -8.24 0.16 13.26
N ASP A 83 -8.37 1.48 13.31
CA ASP A 83 -9.50 2.18 12.67
C ASP A 83 -9.36 2.26 11.15
N GLY A 84 -8.12 2.23 10.65
CA GLY A 84 -7.84 2.37 9.22
C GLY A 84 -6.46 1.86 8.79
N VAL A 85 -6.40 1.34 7.57
CA VAL A 85 -5.19 0.88 6.89
C VAL A 85 -5.02 1.65 5.58
N TYR A 86 -3.82 2.20 5.37
CA TYR A 86 -3.46 2.86 4.12
C TYR A 86 -2.24 2.16 3.54
N THR A 87 -2.28 1.81 2.25
CA THR A 87 -1.17 1.07 1.63
C THR A 87 -0.77 1.59 0.26
N CYS A 88 0.52 1.53 -0.04
CA CYS A 88 1.07 1.82 -1.35
C CYS A 88 2.36 1.04 -1.58
N GLY A 89 2.54 0.44 -2.75
CA GLY A 89 3.72 -0.34 -3.10
C GLY A 89 3.42 -1.38 -4.16
N PRO A 90 4.18 -2.49 -4.22
CA PRO A 90 3.92 -3.56 -5.17
C PRO A 90 2.47 -4.05 -5.10
N GLU A 91 1.81 -4.25 -6.23
CA GLU A 91 0.37 -4.51 -6.25
C GLU A 91 -0.03 -5.79 -5.51
N LYS A 92 0.80 -6.82 -5.54
CA LYS A 92 0.61 -8.05 -4.75
C LYS A 92 0.62 -7.78 -3.24
N MET A 93 1.47 -6.86 -2.79
CA MET A 93 1.53 -6.44 -1.38
C MET A 93 0.24 -5.70 -1.01
N MET A 94 -0.16 -4.72 -1.83
CA MET A 94 -1.40 -3.97 -1.59
C MET A 94 -2.63 -4.86 -1.59
N TYR A 95 -2.74 -5.80 -2.53
CA TYR A 95 -3.84 -6.75 -2.61
C TYR A 95 -3.99 -7.55 -1.32
N LYS A 96 -2.91 -8.16 -0.83
CA LYS A 96 -2.92 -8.90 0.44
C LYS A 96 -3.30 -8.01 1.63
N THR A 97 -2.70 -6.83 1.74
CA THR A 97 -3.04 -5.86 2.81
C THR A 97 -4.51 -5.46 2.78
N VAL A 98 -5.05 -5.15 1.60
CA VAL A 98 -6.47 -4.80 1.41
C VAL A 98 -7.37 -5.95 1.80
N GLN A 99 -7.07 -7.17 1.34
CA GLN A 99 -7.84 -8.36 1.67
C GLN A 99 -7.84 -8.64 3.18
N SER A 100 -6.67 -8.59 3.83
CA SER A 100 -6.52 -8.87 5.26
C SER A 100 -7.21 -7.83 6.14
N ALA A 101 -7.14 -6.55 5.80
CA ALA A 101 -7.86 -5.50 6.52
C ALA A 101 -9.38 -5.58 6.30
N HIS A 102 -9.80 -5.72 5.04
CA HIS A 102 -11.22 -5.76 4.67
C HIS A 102 -11.96 -6.96 5.26
N SER A 103 -11.35 -8.15 5.27
CA SER A 103 -11.94 -9.35 5.87
C SER A 103 -12.21 -9.21 7.38
N LYS A 104 -11.53 -8.27 8.05
CA LYS A 104 -11.72 -7.93 9.46
C LYS A 104 -12.65 -6.72 9.68
N GLY A 105 -13.25 -6.20 8.62
CA GLY A 105 -14.13 -5.03 8.67
C GLY A 105 -13.39 -3.72 8.92
N ILE A 106 -12.07 -3.69 8.74
CA ILE A 106 -11.25 -2.48 8.96
C ILE A 106 -11.27 -1.64 7.69
N PHE A 107 -11.45 -0.32 7.84
CA PHE A 107 -11.36 0.61 6.71
C PHE A 107 -9.98 0.50 6.05
N VAL A 108 -9.97 0.35 4.72
CA VAL A 108 -8.71 0.24 3.98
C VAL A 108 -8.75 1.01 2.66
N GLN A 109 -7.66 1.71 2.37
CA GLN A 109 -7.41 2.37 1.08
C GLN A 109 -6.05 1.98 0.53
N ALA A 110 -5.97 1.83 -0.79
CA ALA A 110 -4.71 1.64 -1.50
C ALA A 110 -4.49 2.71 -2.57
N SER A 111 -3.26 3.22 -2.64
CA SER A 111 -2.82 4.11 -3.72
C SER A 111 -2.20 3.27 -4.84
N LEU A 112 -2.94 3.08 -5.92
CA LEU A 112 -2.55 2.28 -7.07
C LEU A 112 -1.62 3.04 -8.03
N GLU A 113 -0.65 2.30 -8.55
CA GLU A 113 0.12 2.70 -9.72
C GLU A 113 -0.44 1.99 -10.96
N ARG A 114 -0.70 2.74 -12.04
CA ARG A 114 -1.21 2.23 -13.31
C ARG A 114 -0.42 2.82 -14.46
N MET A 115 -0.35 2.09 -15.58
CA MET A 115 0.31 2.63 -16.77
C MET A 115 -0.52 3.78 -17.34
N MET A 116 -0.01 5.00 -17.22
CA MET A 116 -0.63 6.20 -17.75
C MET A 116 0.04 6.58 -19.08
N LYS A 117 -0.76 6.69 -20.15
CA LYS A 117 -0.29 7.27 -21.42
C LYS A 117 -0.65 8.74 -21.52
N CYS A 118 -1.95 9.05 -21.55
CA CYS A 118 -2.40 10.44 -21.71
C CYS A 118 -2.36 11.26 -20.42
N GLY A 119 -2.53 10.64 -19.25
CA GLY A 119 -2.59 11.35 -17.96
C GLY A 119 -3.80 12.26 -17.75
N VAL A 120 -4.75 12.34 -18.70
CA VAL A 120 -5.87 13.29 -18.68
C VAL A 120 -7.24 12.66 -18.94
N GLY A 121 -7.36 11.34 -18.78
CA GLY A 121 -8.65 10.64 -18.82
C GLY A 121 -9.22 10.31 -20.20
N ILE A 122 -8.39 10.29 -21.25
CA ILE A 122 -8.84 10.05 -22.64
C ILE A 122 -8.58 8.61 -23.10
N CYS A 123 -7.39 8.08 -22.84
CA CYS A 123 -6.92 6.85 -23.50
C CYS A 123 -7.33 5.53 -22.81
N GLY A 124 -7.85 5.56 -21.58
CA GLY A 124 -8.22 4.35 -20.83
C GLY A 124 -7.08 3.47 -20.30
N SER A 125 -5.81 3.74 -20.64
CA SER A 125 -4.67 2.90 -20.24
C SER A 125 -4.50 2.71 -18.73
N CYS A 126 -5.01 3.65 -17.93
CA CYS A 126 -4.92 3.62 -16.47
C CYS A 126 -6.23 3.17 -15.80
N CYS A 127 -7.02 2.32 -16.46
CA CYS A 127 -8.29 1.88 -15.92
C CYS A 127 -8.12 1.06 -14.63
N VAL A 128 -9.07 1.26 -13.72
CA VAL A 128 -9.28 0.50 -12.48
C VAL A 128 -10.77 0.22 -12.43
N GLY A 129 -11.17 -0.95 -12.92
CA GLY A 129 -12.59 -1.19 -13.20
C GLY A 129 -13.11 -0.21 -14.26
N GLU A 130 -14.12 0.57 -13.90
CA GLU A 130 -14.71 1.62 -14.74
C GLU A 130 -14.05 2.99 -14.56
N ASP A 131 -13.24 3.16 -13.50
CA ASP A 131 -12.57 4.42 -13.18
C ASP A 131 -11.23 4.55 -13.91
N LEU A 132 -10.78 5.79 -14.13
CA LEU A 132 -9.49 6.11 -14.72
C LEU A 132 -8.60 6.75 -13.66
N ALA A 133 -7.52 6.07 -13.27
CA ALA A 133 -6.66 6.54 -12.17
C ALA A 133 -6.10 7.97 -12.35
N CYS A 134 -5.84 8.39 -13.60
CA CYS A 134 -5.34 9.74 -13.90
C CYS A 134 -6.40 10.86 -13.82
N LYS A 135 -7.69 10.52 -13.81
CA LYS A 135 -8.81 11.48 -13.80
C LYS A 135 -9.60 11.39 -12.50
N ASP A 136 -9.97 10.18 -12.11
CA ASP A 136 -10.86 9.91 -10.98
C ASP A 136 -10.07 9.74 -9.66
N GLY A 137 -8.75 9.60 -9.76
CA GLY A 137 -7.82 9.53 -8.63
C GLY A 137 -7.09 8.19 -8.55
N THR A 138 -5.95 8.16 -7.86
CA THR A 138 -5.13 6.95 -7.71
C THR A 138 -5.44 6.18 -6.43
N ILE A 139 -6.31 6.68 -5.57
CA ILE A 139 -6.60 6.12 -4.25
C ILE A 139 -8.01 5.54 -4.26
N PHE A 140 -8.12 4.24 -3.95
CA PHE A 140 -9.39 3.51 -3.96
C PHE A 140 -9.59 2.78 -2.63
N ASP A 141 -10.85 2.62 -2.20
CA ASP A 141 -11.20 1.87 -1.00
C ASP A 141 -11.25 0.35 -1.25
N GLY A 142 -11.15 -0.43 -0.17
CA GLY A 142 -11.15 -1.89 -0.23
C GLY A 142 -12.37 -2.51 -0.91
N ASN A 143 -13.57 -1.94 -0.77
CA ASN A 143 -14.76 -2.49 -1.41
C ASN A 143 -14.71 -2.31 -2.93
N HIS A 144 -14.23 -1.16 -3.41
CA HIS A 144 -14.01 -0.92 -4.83
C HIS A 144 -12.94 -1.87 -5.38
N LEU A 145 -11.82 -1.97 -4.67
CA LEU A 145 -10.64 -2.73 -5.08
C LEU A 145 -10.91 -4.23 -5.18
N LEU A 146 -11.61 -4.82 -4.21
CA LEU A 146 -11.90 -6.26 -4.20
C LEU A 146 -12.97 -6.69 -5.22
N LYS A 147 -13.74 -5.75 -5.77
CA LYS A 147 -14.66 -6.02 -6.90
C LYS A 147 -13.95 -5.98 -8.25
N THR A 148 -12.75 -5.39 -8.32
CA THR A 148 -11.99 -5.24 -9.57
C THR A 148 -11.22 -6.52 -9.88
N LYS A 149 -11.55 -7.19 -11.00
CA LYS A 149 -10.96 -8.48 -11.40
C LYS A 149 -9.44 -8.47 -11.63
N ASN A 150 -8.85 -7.31 -11.87
CA ASN A 150 -7.45 -7.18 -12.29
C ASN A 150 -6.49 -6.75 -11.17
N LEU A 151 -6.96 -6.66 -9.92
CA LEU A 151 -6.11 -6.27 -8.80
C LEU A 151 -5.14 -7.39 -8.43
N GLY A 152 -3.84 -7.09 -8.38
CA GLY A 152 -2.79 -8.06 -8.04
C GLY A 152 -2.19 -8.81 -9.23
N ILE A 153 -2.73 -8.61 -10.44
CA ILE A 153 -2.20 -9.13 -11.71
C ILE A 153 -1.54 -7.97 -12.43
N ARG A 154 -0.24 -8.11 -12.75
CA ARG A 154 0.49 -7.08 -13.51
C ARG A 154 -0.01 -7.14 -14.95
N ILE A 155 -0.84 -6.19 -15.36
CA ILE A 155 -1.25 -6.04 -16.77
C ILE A 155 -0.03 -5.52 -17.54
N GLU A 156 0.79 -6.43 -18.06
CA GLU A 156 1.75 -6.07 -19.09
C GLU A 156 0.94 -5.77 -20.36
N ILE A 157 0.89 -4.51 -20.78
CA ILE A 157 0.33 -4.16 -22.09
C ILE A 157 1.32 -4.61 -23.15
N ARG A 158 1.36 -5.92 -23.36
CA ARG A 158 1.79 -6.51 -24.62
C ARG A 158 0.48 -6.76 -25.37
N LEU A 159 0.37 -6.17 -26.54
CA LEU A 159 -0.72 -6.48 -27.47
C LEU A 159 -0.93 -8.00 -27.49
N GLU A 160 -2.17 -8.42 -27.25
CA GLU A 160 -2.79 -9.72 -27.54
C GLU A 160 -3.45 -10.44 -26.34
N ILE A 161 -4.77 -10.57 -26.49
CA ILE A 161 -5.59 -11.75 -26.20
C ILE A 161 -5.77 -12.12 -24.72
N PHE A 162 -7.01 -11.95 -24.27
CA PHE A 162 -7.60 -12.72 -23.19
C PHE A 162 -7.40 -14.22 -23.49
N GLU A 163 -6.48 -14.88 -22.79
CA GLU A 163 -6.56 -16.32 -22.58
C GLU A 163 -6.57 -16.58 -21.08
N ASP A 164 -7.73 -17.07 -20.64
CA ASP A 164 -7.97 -17.65 -19.33
C ASP A 164 -6.97 -18.78 -19.05
N TYR A 165 -6.20 -18.68 -17.96
CA TYR A 165 -5.69 -19.81 -17.18
C TYR A 165 -5.57 -19.42 -15.70
#